data_AF-A0A8S0TJP4-F1
#
_entry.id   AF-A0A8S0TJP4-F1
#
_cell.length_a   1.000
_cell.length_b   1.000
_cell.length_c   1.000
_cell.angle_alpha   90.00
_cell.angle_beta   90.00
_cell.angle_gamma   90.00
#
_symmetry.space_group_name_H-M   'P 1'
#
loop_
_entity.id
_entity.type
_entity.pdbx_description
1 polymer ?
#
loop_
_entity_poly.entity_id
_entity_poly.type
_entity_poly.pdbx_seq_one_letter_code
_entity_poly.pdbx_strand_id
1 'polypeptide(L)'
;MWHEARRSEKKVHEMMDAARKRAQRRAIYLAKRRGDPSQSIQAVGTRCRIHRDDALYQATEDQQGLIPWNGKQDIMIDRFDGRALLDFIRDGSTRRHRVSEITEEEEELEEFVSFERYRDLIKHRRRGCRY
;
A
#
# COMPACT_ATOMS: atom_id res chain seq x y z
N MET A 1 -8.48 40.58 -40.96
CA MET A 1 -9.35 40.98 -39.83
C MET A 1 -10.56 40.07 -39.59
N TRP A 2 -11.64 40.06 -40.40
CA TRP A 2 -12.84 39.24 -40.06
C TRP A 2 -12.61 37.72 -40.06
N HIS A 3 -11.84 37.20 -41.01
CA HIS A 3 -11.53 35.76 -41.07
C HIS A 3 -10.67 35.29 -39.89
N GLU A 4 -9.78 36.13 -39.37
CA GLU A 4 -8.96 35.81 -38.20
C GLU A 4 -9.80 35.82 -36.92
N ALA A 5 -10.71 36.78 -36.80
CA ALA A 5 -11.68 36.83 -35.72
C ALA A 5 -12.59 35.58 -35.70
N ARG A 6 -13.07 35.11 -36.86
CA ARG A 6 -13.83 33.84 -36.94
C ARG A 6 -13.00 32.61 -36.59
N ARG A 7 -11.71 32.58 -36.95
CA ARG A 7 -10.82 31.46 -36.59
C ARG A 7 -10.55 31.43 -35.08
N SER A 8 -10.31 32.59 -34.46
CA SER A 8 -10.10 32.67 -33.01
C SER A 8 -11.37 32.30 -32.25
N GLU A 9 -12.52 32.78 -32.69
CA GLU A 9 -13.82 32.44 -32.13
C GLU A 9 -14.09 30.93 -32.20
N LYS A 10 -13.89 30.31 -33.37
CA LYS A 10 -14.05 28.86 -33.53
C LYS A 10 -13.14 28.07 -32.60
N LYS A 11 -11.87 28.49 -32.47
CA LYS A 11 -10.89 27.86 -31.58
C LYS A 11 -11.30 27.94 -30.11
N VAL A 12 -11.84 29.07 -29.67
CA VAL A 12 -12.35 29.24 -28.29
C VAL A 12 -13.53 28.31 -28.02
N HIS A 13 -14.47 28.20 -28.95
CA HIS A 13 -15.61 27.28 -28.83
C HIS A 13 -15.16 25.82 -28.76
N GLU A 14 -14.23 25.40 -29.63
CA GLU A 14 -13.65 24.05 -29.58
C GLU A 14 -12.95 23.77 -28.25
N MET A 15 -12.21 24.75 -27.71
CA MET A 15 -11.58 24.64 -26.40
C MET A 15 -12.61 24.51 -25.27
N MET A 16 -13.70 25.28 -25.32
CA MET A 16 -14.78 25.22 -24.34
C MET A 16 -15.50 23.87 -24.38
N ASP A 17 -15.81 23.35 -25.58
CA ASP A 17 -16.43 22.04 -25.74
C ASP A 17 -15.51 20.91 -25.28
N ALA A 18 -14.22 20.99 -25.59
CA ALA A 18 -13.23 20.05 -25.10
C ALA A 18 -13.11 20.10 -23.57
N ALA A 19 -13.14 21.30 -22.97
CA ALA A 19 -13.12 21.49 -21.52
C ALA A 19 -14.39 20.91 -20.86
N ARG A 20 -15.57 21.15 -21.44
CA ARG A 20 -16.85 20.59 -20.99
C ARG A 20 -16.85 19.06 -21.03
N LYS A 21 -16.45 18.46 -22.16
CA LYS A 21 -16.32 17.00 -22.30
C LYS A 21 -15.29 16.41 -21.34
N ARG A 22 -14.20 17.12 -21.06
CA ARG A 22 -13.19 16.72 -20.05
C ARG A 22 -13.77 16.78 -18.64
N ALA A 23 -14.51 17.83 -18.30
CA ALA A 23 -15.16 17.97 -17.00
C ALA A 23 -16.21 16.86 -16.76
N GLN A 24 -17.03 16.55 -17.78
CA GLN A 24 -18.00 15.44 -17.72
C GLN A 24 -17.32 14.08 -17.51
N ARG A 25 -16.25 13.78 -18.27
CA ARG A 25 -15.48 12.54 -18.07
C ARG A 25 -14.88 12.44 -16.67
N ARG A 26 -14.34 13.54 -16.14
CA ARG A 26 -13.82 13.59 -14.76
C ARG A 26 -14.93 13.37 -13.74
N ALA A 27 -16.10 13.97 -13.92
CA ALA A 27 -17.25 13.79 -13.04
C ALA A 27 -17.69 12.31 -13.00
N ILE A 28 -17.82 11.67 -14.17
CA ILE A 28 -18.16 10.24 -14.28
C ILE A 28 -17.08 9.36 -13.61
N TYR A 29 -15.80 9.62 -13.86
CA TYR A 29 -14.70 8.88 -13.24
C TYR A 29 -14.71 8.99 -11.71
N LEU A 30 -14.89 10.20 -11.19
CA LEU A 30 -14.95 10.42 -9.74
C LEU A 30 -16.21 9.81 -9.11
N ALA A 31 -17.34 9.80 -9.82
CA ALA A 31 -18.55 9.12 -9.37
C ALA A 31 -18.36 7.60 -9.30
N LYS A 32 -17.71 6.99 -10.30
CA LYS A 32 -17.34 5.56 -10.28
C LYS A 32 -16.41 5.22 -9.12
N ARG A 33 -15.45 6.10 -8.79
CA ARG A 33 -14.56 5.95 -7.61
C ARG A 33 -15.25 6.08 -6.25
N ARG A 34 -16.49 6.56 -6.19
CA ARG A 34 -17.28 6.60 -4.94
C ARG A 34 -18.02 5.29 -4.66
N GLY A 35 -18.02 4.35 -5.60
CA GLY A 35 -18.57 2.99 -5.41
C GLY A 35 -17.66 2.07 -4.60
N ASP A 36 -17.97 0.77 -4.62
CA ASP A 36 -17.22 -0.27 -3.92
C ASP A 36 -15.74 -0.27 -4.36
N PRO A 37 -14.77 -0.12 -3.43
CA PRO A 37 -13.33 -0.19 -3.72
C PRO A 37 -12.90 -1.43 -4.52
N SER A 38 -13.61 -2.55 -4.36
CA SER A 38 -13.35 -3.79 -5.10
C SER A 38 -13.48 -3.61 -6.62
N GLN A 39 -14.37 -2.72 -7.09
CA GLN A 39 -14.57 -2.44 -8.51
C GLN A 39 -13.39 -1.72 -9.18
N SER A 40 -12.46 -1.19 -8.38
CA SER A 40 -11.23 -0.54 -8.87
C SER A 40 -10.01 -1.47 -8.89
N ILE A 41 -10.13 -2.70 -8.36
CA ILE A 41 -9.07 -3.69 -8.39
C ILE A 41 -8.97 -4.27 -9.80
N GLN A 42 -7.84 -4.03 -10.44
CA GLN A 42 -7.50 -4.64 -11.73
C GLN A 42 -6.38 -5.63 -11.50
N ALA A 43 -6.65 -6.92 -11.75
CA ALA A 43 -5.61 -7.93 -11.84
C ALA A 43 -5.06 -7.92 -13.28
N VAL A 44 -3.77 -7.60 -13.42
CA VAL A 44 -3.05 -7.64 -14.70
C VAL A 44 -1.93 -8.67 -14.57
N GLY A 45 -1.76 -9.51 -15.57
CA GLY A 45 -0.74 -10.57 -15.56
C GLY A 45 -0.18 -10.83 -16.95
N THR A 46 1.05 -11.33 -16.97
CA THR A 46 1.75 -11.77 -18.18
C THR A 46 1.88 -13.28 -18.16
N ARG A 47 1.92 -13.93 -19.32
CA ARG A 47 2.18 -15.37 -19.41
C ARG A 47 3.56 -15.67 -18.82
N CYS A 48 3.60 -16.36 -17.69
CA CYS A 48 4.83 -16.95 -17.14
C CYS A 48 4.88 -18.44 -17.47
N ARG A 49 6.09 -19.00 -17.63
CA ARG A 49 6.28 -20.45 -17.64
C ARG A 49 6.42 -20.90 -16.20
N ILE A 50 5.57 -21.83 -15.78
CA ILE A 50 5.66 -22.44 -14.46
C ILE A 50 6.74 -23.52 -14.55
N HIS A 51 7.83 -23.32 -13.83
CA HIS A 51 8.87 -24.33 -13.65
C HIS A 51 8.59 -25.05 -12.34
N ARG A 52 8.26 -26.34 -12.43
CA ARG A 52 8.11 -27.20 -11.26
C ARG A 52 9.47 -27.77 -10.93
N ASP A 53 9.94 -27.48 -9.72
CA ASP A 53 11.17 -28.04 -9.18
C ASP A 53 10.81 -28.89 -7.97
N ASP A 54 10.69 -30.20 -8.19
CA ASP A 54 10.34 -31.16 -7.13
C ASP A 54 11.44 -31.25 -6.07
N ALA A 55 12.70 -30.99 -6.42
CA ALA A 55 13.80 -30.99 -5.47
C ALA A 55 13.71 -29.77 -4.53
N LEU A 56 13.43 -28.59 -5.08
CA LEU A 56 13.18 -27.39 -4.28
C LEU A 56 11.94 -27.56 -3.40
N TYR A 57 10.88 -28.18 -3.92
CA TYR A 57 9.69 -28.50 -3.14
C TYR A 57 10.04 -29.41 -1.95
N GLN A 58 10.69 -30.55 -2.18
CA GLN A 58 11.08 -31.45 -1.11
C GLN A 58 12.04 -30.80 -0.11
N ALA A 59 13.00 -29.99 -0.55
CA ALA A 59 13.89 -29.26 0.34
C ALA A 59 13.14 -28.25 1.24
N THR A 60 12.02 -27.71 0.76
CA THR A 60 11.15 -26.81 1.52
C THR A 60 10.31 -27.60 2.53
N GLU A 61 9.74 -28.73 2.13
CA GLU A 61 8.99 -29.63 3.02
C GLU A 61 9.87 -30.17 4.15
N ASP A 62 11.10 -30.56 3.82
CA ASP A 62 12.14 -31.02 4.76
C ASP A 62 12.73 -29.88 5.61
N GLN A 63 12.32 -28.63 5.37
CA GLN A 63 12.81 -27.44 6.08
C GLN A 63 14.34 -27.25 6.00
N GLN A 64 15.00 -27.75 4.94
CA GLN A 64 16.47 -27.64 4.75
C GLN A 64 16.95 -26.19 4.57
N GLY A 65 16.01 -25.28 4.28
CA GLY A 65 16.24 -23.84 4.22
C GLY A 65 16.35 -23.17 5.60
N LEU A 66 15.98 -23.85 6.68
CA LEU A 66 15.83 -23.23 7.99
C LEU A 66 16.97 -23.57 8.95
N ILE A 67 17.34 -22.61 9.79
CA ILE A 67 18.31 -22.77 10.88
C ILE A 67 17.73 -22.30 12.22
N PRO A 68 18.19 -22.85 13.36
CA PRO A 68 17.77 -22.39 14.69
C PRO A 68 18.17 -20.93 14.93
N TRP A 69 17.24 -20.15 15.48
CA TRP A 69 17.44 -18.74 15.79
C TRP A 69 18.16 -18.58 17.14
N ASN A 70 19.39 -18.06 17.12
CA ASN A 70 20.17 -17.79 18.35
C ASN A 70 20.20 -18.98 19.33
N GLY A 71 20.37 -20.21 18.83
CA GLY A 71 20.42 -21.42 19.65
C GLY A 71 19.06 -21.91 20.18
N LYS A 72 17.95 -21.22 19.87
CA LYS A 72 16.59 -21.65 20.18
C LYS A 72 16.10 -22.62 19.10
N GLN A 73 16.01 -23.90 19.44
CA GLN A 73 15.63 -24.97 18.52
C GLN A 73 14.16 -24.93 18.10
N ASP A 74 13.31 -24.26 18.88
CA ASP A 74 11.88 -24.09 18.63
C ASP A 74 11.57 -22.93 17.66
N ILE A 75 12.54 -22.05 17.43
CA ILE A 75 12.39 -20.88 16.55
C ILE A 75 13.32 -21.04 15.36
N MET A 76 12.74 -21.36 14.21
CA MET A 76 13.47 -21.54 12.96
C MET A 76 13.39 -20.28 12.10
N ILE A 77 14.50 -19.89 11.47
CA ILE A 77 14.57 -18.78 10.51
C ILE A 77 15.16 -19.25 9.19
N ASP A 78 14.87 -18.52 8.10
CA ASP A 78 15.54 -18.77 6.82
C ASP A 78 17.05 -18.56 6.97
N ARG A 79 17.84 -19.45 6.40
CA ARG A 79 19.30 -19.40 6.50
C ARG A 79 19.93 -18.23 5.74
N PHE A 80 19.18 -17.57 4.87
CA PHE A 80 19.52 -16.29 4.23
C PHE A 80 18.77 -15.10 4.84
N ASP A 81 18.08 -15.28 5.96
CA ASP A 81 17.45 -14.19 6.69
C ASP A 81 18.53 -13.22 7.21
N GLY A 82 18.40 -11.94 6.86
CA GLY A 82 19.39 -10.92 7.22
C GLY A 82 19.61 -10.76 8.73
N ARG A 83 18.66 -11.20 9.57
CA ARG A 83 18.82 -11.18 11.03
C ARG A 83 19.93 -12.14 11.50
N ALA A 84 20.23 -13.20 10.75
CA ALA A 84 21.33 -14.12 11.04
C ALA A 84 22.72 -13.47 10.93
N LEU A 85 22.81 -12.31 10.27
CA LEU A 85 24.05 -11.54 10.12
C LEU A 85 24.31 -10.58 11.29
N LEU A 86 23.40 -10.50 12.27
CA LEU A 86 23.56 -9.61 13.42
C LEU A 86 24.39 -10.28 14.51
N ASP A 87 25.55 -9.71 14.85
CA ASP A 87 26.38 -10.16 15.96
C ASP A 87 25.66 -10.07 17.32
N PHE A 88 24.74 -9.11 17.44
CA PHE A 88 23.99 -8.86 18.66
C PHE A 88 22.54 -8.47 18.34
N ILE A 89 21.61 -9.25 18.87
CA ILE A 89 20.18 -8.93 18.83
C ILE A 89 19.79 -8.47 20.24
N ARG A 90 19.34 -7.21 20.35
CA ARG A 90 18.78 -6.71 21.61
C ARG A 90 17.55 -7.53 21.97
N ASP A 91 17.60 -8.19 23.14
CA ASP A 91 16.44 -8.91 23.66
C ASP A 91 15.33 -7.91 24.02
N GLY A 92 14.18 -8.02 23.36
CA GLY A 92 13.00 -7.23 23.67
C GLY A 92 12.52 -7.37 25.12
N SER A 93 12.88 -8.47 25.81
CA SER A 93 12.57 -8.68 27.23
C SER A 93 13.32 -7.70 28.16
N THR A 94 14.47 -7.16 27.72
CA THR A 94 15.17 -6.09 28.43
C THR A 94 14.47 -4.73 28.28
N ARG A 95 13.47 -4.63 27.40
CA ARG A 95 12.41 -3.62 27.51
C ARG A 95 11.32 -4.08 28.48
N ARG A 96 11.70 -4.58 29.68
CA ARG A 96 10.91 -4.21 30.85
C ARG A 96 11.03 -2.69 30.95
N HIS A 97 10.12 -2.03 30.23
CA HIS A 97 9.63 -0.69 30.49
C HIS A 97 10.59 0.14 31.36
N ARG A 98 11.63 0.69 30.74
CA ARG A 98 11.68 2.15 30.85
C ARG A 98 10.49 2.58 30.01
N VAL A 99 9.34 2.71 30.65
CA VAL A 99 8.42 3.77 30.24
C VAL A 99 9.33 4.99 30.34
N SER A 100 9.97 5.39 29.23
CA SER A 100 10.26 6.82 29.16
C SER A 100 8.88 7.43 29.28
N GLU A 101 8.71 8.29 30.28
CA GLU A 101 7.51 9.11 30.33
C GLU A 101 7.39 9.72 28.93
N ILE A 102 6.39 9.25 28.18
CA ILE A 102 6.11 9.71 26.83
C ILE A 102 5.87 11.21 27.03
N THR A 103 6.68 12.04 26.38
CA THR A 103 6.48 13.48 26.52
C THR A 103 5.12 13.84 25.93
N GLU A 104 4.51 14.93 26.39
CA GLU A 104 3.24 15.42 25.82
C GLU A 104 3.33 15.54 24.29
N GLU A 105 4.49 15.99 23.77
CA GLU A 105 4.78 16.05 22.34
C GLU A 105 4.78 14.67 21.65
N GLU A 106 5.33 13.63 22.30
CA GLU A 106 5.33 12.27 21.76
C GLU A 106 3.92 11.65 21.79
N GLU A 107 3.12 11.94 22.82
CA GLU A 107 1.73 11.50 22.93
C GLU A 107 0.85 12.17 21.85
N GLU A 108 0.99 13.47 21.64
CA GLU A 108 0.32 14.21 20.56
C GLU A 108 0.71 13.65 19.18
N LEU A 109 1.99 13.34 18.97
CA LEU A 109 2.47 12.76 17.72
C LEU A 109 1.89 11.36 17.51
N GLU A 110 1.85 10.53 18.56
CA GLU A 110 1.29 9.19 18.50
C GLU A 110 -0.23 9.23 18.23
N GLU A 111 -0.96 10.18 18.81
CA GLU A 111 -2.37 10.41 18.52
C GLU A 111 -2.57 10.84 17.05
N PHE A 112 -1.76 11.78 16.55
CA PHE A 112 -1.80 12.23 15.16
C PHE A 112 -1.52 11.08 14.18
N VAL A 113 -0.48 10.30 14.45
CA VAL A 113 -0.10 9.14 13.62
C VAL A 113 -1.18 8.06 13.70
N SER A 114 -1.76 7.83 14.86
CA SER A 114 -2.88 6.90 15.06
C SER A 114 -4.09 7.33 14.24
N PHE A 115 -4.44 8.63 14.26
CA PHE A 115 -5.50 9.16 13.41
C PHE A 115 -5.21 8.93 11.93
N GLU A 116 -4.02 9.26 11.42
CA GLU A 116 -3.67 9.03 10.01
C GLU A 116 -3.68 7.54 9.65
N ARG A 117 -3.23 6.66 10.56
CA ARG A 117 -3.27 5.19 10.39
C ARG A 117 -4.68 4.67 10.13
N TYR A 118 -5.68 5.22 10.83
CA TYR A 118 -7.08 4.80 10.72
C TYR A 118 -7.95 5.71 9.85
N ARG A 119 -7.37 6.79 9.30
CA ARG A 119 -8.11 7.82 8.57
C ARG A 119 -8.93 7.27 7.41
N ASP A 120 -8.37 6.35 6.65
CA ASP A 120 -9.07 5.76 5.51
C ASP A 120 -10.20 4.82 5.96
N LEU A 121 -10.01 4.04 7.02
CA LEU A 121 -11.10 3.27 7.66
C LEU A 121 -12.24 4.19 8.11
N ILE A 122 -11.93 5.30 8.77
CA ILE A 122 -12.93 6.29 9.23
C ILE A 122 -13.68 6.88 8.04
N LYS A 123 -12.98 7.26 6.96
CA LYS A 123 -13.61 7.75 5.73
C LYS A 123 -14.49 6.69 5.06
N HIS A 124 -14.06 5.44 5.01
CA HIS A 124 -14.83 4.33 4.45
C HIS A 124 -16.11 4.07 5.25
N ARG A 125 -16.03 4.07 6.59
CA ARG A 125 -17.18 3.97 7.48
C ARG A 125 -18.18 5.11 7.27
N ARG A 126 -17.71 6.37 7.14
CA ARG A 126 -18.57 7.54 6.84
C ARG A 126 -19.27 7.44 5.48
N ARG A 127 -18.69 6.72 4.53
CA ARG A 127 -19.27 6.47 3.20
C ARG A 127 -20.26 5.30 3.19
N GLY A 128 -20.55 4.68 4.34
CA GLY A 128 -21.45 3.54 4.45
C GLY A 128 -20.86 2.22 3.93
N CYS A 129 -19.55 2.17 3.64
CA CYS A 129 -18.87 0.93 3.30
C CYS A 129 -18.62 0.14 4.59
N ARG A 130 -19.25 -1.03 4.70
CA ARG A 130 -18.98 -2.01 5.76
C ARG A 130 -17.96 -3.02 5.20
N TYR A 131 -16.90 -3.30 5.96
CA TYR A 131 -15.99 -4.41 5.71
C TYR A 131 -16.61 -5.71 6.23
#